data_AF-M6R6D4-F1
#
_entry.id   AF-M6R6D4-F1
#
_cell.length_a   1.000
_cell.length_b   1.000
_cell.length_c   1.000
_cell.angle_alpha   90.00
_cell.angle_beta   90.00
_cell.angle_gamma   90.00
#
_symmetry.space_group_name_H-M   'P 1'
#
loop_
_entity.id
_entity.type
_entity.pdbx_description
1 polymer ?
#
loop_
_entity_poly.entity_id
_entity_poly.type
_entity_poly.pdbx_seq_one_letter_code
_entity_poly.pdbx_strand_id
1 'polypeptide(L)'
;MISSLEVADQLADGKEFYAVLGDMKELGEYSKEFHKKLGKKCSEFQNLKGLYTFGTDAFWIQEEFVKRTSSPRFSEHFPGTQEGLSELIHKFLQTIPEGSIVLAKASRGIQLERFVEALPV
;
A
#
# COMPACT_ATOMS: atom_id res chain seq x y z
N MET A 1 1.02 10.48 -4.47
CA MET A 1 0.75 9.35 -3.55
C MET A 1 0.55 9.83 -2.12
N ILE A 2 1.42 10.68 -1.57
CA ILE A 2 1.24 11.25 -0.21
C ILE A 2 -0.14 11.90 -0.04
N SER A 3 -0.55 12.79 -0.96
CA SER A 3 -1.88 13.41 -0.88
C SER A 3 -3.03 12.40 -0.97
N SER A 4 -2.83 11.25 -1.62
CA SER A 4 -3.85 10.19 -1.64
C SER A 4 -3.98 9.51 -0.28
N LEU A 5 -2.88 9.36 0.47
CA LEU A 5 -2.92 8.89 1.86
C LEU A 5 -3.63 9.89 2.77
N GLU A 6 -3.34 11.18 2.61
CA GLU A 6 -3.99 12.25 3.39
C GLU A 6 -5.50 12.30 3.12
N VAL A 7 -5.92 12.14 1.87
CA VAL A 7 -7.34 12.04 1.52
C VAL A 7 -7.98 10.76 2.09
N ALA A 8 -7.29 9.61 2.03
CA ALA A 8 -7.79 8.37 2.62
C ALA A 8 -7.99 8.49 4.14
N ASP A 9 -7.04 9.12 4.83
CA ASP A 9 -7.13 9.43 6.26
C ASP A 9 -8.30 10.36 6.58
N GLN A 10 -8.49 11.43 5.79
CA GLN A 10 -9.62 12.35 5.93
C GLN A 10 -10.97 11.63 5.70
N LEU A 11 -11.07 10.81 4.66
CA LEU A 11 -12.28 10.03 4.37
C LEU A 11 -12.55 8.95 5.42
N ALA A 12 -11.50 8.45 6.07
CA ALA A 12 -11.64 7.53 7.19
C ALA A 12 -12.28 8.17 8.42
N ASP A 13 -12.22 9.51 8.55
CA ASP A 13 -12.89 10.26 9.61
C ASP A 13 -12.59 9.68 11.02
N GLY A 14 -11.30 9.45 11.28
CA GLY A 14 -10.81 8.85 12.52
C GLY A 14 -10.96 7.33 12.63
N LYS A 15 -11.64 6.67 11.68
CA LYS A 15 -11.68 5.20 11.58
C LYS A 15 -10.39 4.65 11.01
N GLU A 16 -10.26 3.33 11.12
CA GLU A 16 -9.15 2.56 10.56
C GLU A 16 -9.24 2.52 9.03
N PHE A 17 -8.09 2.59 8.38
CA PHE A 17 -7.98 2.38 6.94
C PHE A 17 -6.76 1.51 6.59
N TYR A 18 -6.77 1.04 5.36
CA TYR A 18 -5.76 0.14 4.79
C TYR A 18 -5.25 0.71 3.47
N ALA A 19 -4.02 0.37 3.11
CA ALA A 19 -3.41 0.82 1.86
C ALA A 19 -2.81 -0.34 1.07
N VAL A 20 -2.98 -0.30 -0.25
CA VAL A 20 -2.34 -1.14 -1.24
C VAL A 20 -1.55 -0.23 -2.18
N LEU A 21 -0.23 -0.19 -2.03
CA LEU A 21 0.65 0.75 -2.72
C LEU A 21 1.60 0.04 -3.67
N GLY A 22 1.62 0.43 -4.94
CA GLY A 22 2.56 -0.10 -5.93
C GLY A 22 3.68 0.85 -6.32
N ASP A 23 4.53 0.42 -7.24
CA ASP A 23 5.71 1.20 -7.65
C ASP A 23 5.33 2.59 -8.19
N MET A 24 6.17 3.56 -7.85
CA MET A 24 6.28 4.86 -8.49
C MET A 24 7.31 4.77 -9.61
N LYS A 25 6.85 4.58 -10.85
CA LYS A 25 7.70 4.55 -12.05
C LYS A 25 8.22 5.95 -12.40
N GLU A 26 9.22 6.01 -13.30
CA GLU A 26 9.81 7.24 -13.86
C GLU A 26 10.65 8.08 -12.90
N LEU A 27 11.10 7.48 -11.79
CA LEU A 27 11.92 8.16 -10.77
C LEU A 27 13.45 7.98 -10.96
N GLY A 28 13.87 7.10 -11.87
CA GLY A 28 15.28 6.81 -12.12
C GLY A 28 16.04 6.42 -10.84
N GLU A 29 17.22 7.00 -10.64
CA GLU A 29 18.07 6.76 -9.46
C GLU A 29 17.41 7.13 -8.13
N TYR A 30 16.41 8.03 -8.14
CA TYR A 30 15.71 8.45 -6.94
C TYR A 30 14.60 7.49 -6.51
N SER A 31 14.33 6.42 -7.27
CA SER A 31 13.21 5.50 -6.99
C SER A 31 13.23 5.03 -5.53
N LYS A 32 14.35 4.48 -5.06
CA LYS A 32 14.49 4.00 -3.69
C LYS A 32 14.22 5.08 -2.64
N GLU A 33 14.74 6.29 -2.84
CA GLU A 33 14.58 7.39 -1.89
C GLU A 33 13.11 7.79 -1.75
N PHE A 34 12.40 7.97 -2.86
CA PHE A 34 10.99 8.36 -2.84
C PHE A 34 10.09 7.27 -2.27
N HIS A 35 10.34 5.99 -2.58
CA HIS A 35 9.59 4.88 -1.98
C HIS A 35 9.80 4.82 -0.45
N LYS A 36 11.04 5.04 0.03
CA LYS A 36 11.29 5.19 1.48
C LYS A 36 10.56 6.40 2.06
N LYS A 37 10.59 7.56 1.42
CA LYS A 37 9.82 8.74 1.89
C LYS A 37 8.33 8.43 2.03
N LEU A 38 7.77 7.67 1.09
CA LEU A 38 6.38 7.22 1.17
C LEU A 38 6.14 6.25 2.33
N GLY A 39 7.02 5.25 2.53
CA GLY A 39 6.93 4.32 3.66
C GLY A 39 7.03 5.01 5.02
N LYS A 40 7.94 6.00 5.14
CA LYS A 40 7.99 6.89 6.30
C LYS A 40 6.65 7.60 6.51
N LYS A 41 6.09 8.20 5.44
CA LYS A 41 4.82 8.91 5.55
C LYS A 41 3.67 7.99 6.00
N CYS A 42 3.60 6.76 5.48
CA CYS A 42 2.66 5.75 5.95
C CYS A 42 2.77 5.50 7.47
N SER A 43 3.99 5.45 8.01
CA SER A 43 4.22 5.19 9.43
C SER A 43 3.68 6.28 10.36
N GLU A 44 3.46 7.49 9.85
CA GLU A 44 2.95 8.63 10.64
C GLU A 44 1.45 8.51 10.96
N PHE A 45 0.66 7.84 10.09
CA PHE A 45 -0.78 7.67 10.28
C PHE A 45 -1.09 6.58 11.31
N GLN A 46 -1.66 6.92 12.47
CA GLN A 46 -1.93 5.94 13.55
C GLN A 46 -3.11 4.99 13.26
N ASN A 47 -4.03 5.43 12.40
CA ASN A 47 -5.21 4.70 11.94
C ASN A 47 -4.97 3.90 10.64
N LEU A 48 -3.81 4.03 9.99
CA LEU A 48 -3.38 3.09 8.96
C LEU A 48 -3.00 1.77 9.63
N LYS A 49 -3.87 0.76 9.56
CA LYS A 49 -3.71 -0.52 10.27
C LYS A 49 -3.04 -1.62 9.46
N GLY A 50 -3.12 -1.54 8.13
CA GLY A 50 -2.42 -2.49 7.27
C GLY A 50 -1.93 -1.86 5.97
N LEU A 51 -0.75 -2.33 5.53
CA LEU A 51 -0.09 -1.89 4.31
C LEU A 51 0.32 -3.09 3.44
N TYR A 52 -0.27 -3.22 2.26
CA TYR A 52 0.23 -4.11 1.22
C TYR A 52 1.05 -3.31 0.23
N THR A 53 2.15 -3.88 -0.26
CA THR A 53 2.91 -3.28 -1.35
C THR A 53 3.07 -4.23 -2.52
N PHE A 54 3.00 -3.70 -3.75
CA PHE A 54 3.02 -4.50 -4.98
C PHE A 54 3.93 -3.91 -6.05
N GLY A 55 4.99 -4.62 -6.43
CA GLY A 55 5.95 -4.14 -7.43
C GLY A 55 7.38 -4.48 -7.06
N THR A 56 8.37 -3.95 -7.77
CA THR A 56 9.79 -4.19 -7.46
C THR A 56 10.30 -3.21 -6.40
N ASP A 57 10.03 -1.92 -6.61
CA ASP A 57 10.53 -0.86 -5.73
C ASP A 57 9.59 -0.55 -4.57
N ALA A 58 8.32 -0.98 -4.64
CA ALA A 58 7.33 -0.89 -3.58
C ALA A 58 7.74 -1.66 -2.32
N PHE A 59 8.68 -2.61 -2.43
CA PHE A 59 9.37 -3.23 -1.30
C PHE A 59 9.94 -2.18 -0.32
N TRP A 60 10.56 -1.12 -0.85
CA TRP A 60 11.16 -0.07 -0.02
C TRP A 60 10.15 0.74 0.78
N ILE A 61 8.89 0.80 0.34
CA ILE A 61 7.79 1.42 1.10
C ILE A 61 7.53 0.58 2.36
N GLN A 62 7.39 -0.74 2.20
CA GLN A 62 7.09 -1.65 3.29
C GLN A 62 8.26 -1.74 4.29
N GLU A 63 9.50 -1.85 3.79
CA GLU A 63 10.70 -1.88 4.63
C GLU A 63 10.79 -0.63 5.52
N GLU A 64 10.59 0.56 4.92
CA GLU A 64 10.68 1.81 5.67
C GLU A 64 9.48 2.03 6.60
N PHE A 65 8.29 1.55 6.24
CA PHE A 65 7.11 1.55 7.12
C PHE A 65 7.40 0.75 8.38
N VAL A 66 7.78 -0.53 8.23
CA VAL A 66 8.07 -1.44 9.35
C VAL A 66 9.13 -0.87 10.27
N LYS A 67 10.24 -0.36 9.70
CA LYS A 67 11.36 0.23 10.45
C LYS A 67 10.95 1.37 11.39
N ARG A 68 9.89 2.09 11.07
CA ARG A 68 9.47 3.32 11.79
C ARG A 68 8.25 3.12 12.68
N THR A 69 7.56 2.02 12.52
CA THR A 69 6.47 1.62 13.42
C THR A 69 6.98 1.26 14.79
N SER A 70 6.46 1.92 15.83
CA SER A 70 6.74 1.58 17.24
C SER A 70 5.98 0.34 17.73
N SER A 71 4.85 0.02 17.10
CA SER A 71 4.08 -1.20 17.32
C SER A 71 3.96 -2.01 16.02
N PRO A 72 3.91 -3.35 16.09
CA PRO A 72 3.67 -4.17 14.91
C PRO A 72 2.34 -3.78 14.27
N ARG A 73 2.38 -3.22 13.06
CA ARG A 73 1.21 -3.07 12.19
C ARG A 73 1.36 -4.04 11.04
N PHE A 74 0.22 -4.57 10.58
CA PHE A 74 0.21 -5.52 9.49
C PHE A 74 0.88 -4.90 8.26
N SER A 75 1.81 -5.61 7.64
CA SER A 75 2.33 -5.24 6.34
C SER A 75 2.87 -6.45 5.59
N GLU A 76 2.67 -6.48 4.28
CA GLU A 76 3.12 -7.59 3.43
C GLU A 76 3.46 -7.08 2.03
N HIS A 77 4.55 -7.59 1.46
CA HIS A 77 5.05 -7.20 0.15
C HIS A 77 4.86 -8.31 -0.87
N PHE A 78 4.45 -7.95 -2.08
CA PHE A 78 4.22 -8.85 -3.20
C PHE A 78 5.01 -8.39 -4.43
N PRO A 79 5.65 -9.32 -5.16
CA PRO A 79 6.37 -8.97 -6.38
C PRO A 79 5.40 -8.51 -7.47
N GLY A 80 5.86 -7.64 -8.37
CA GLY A 80 5.08 -7.10 -9.49
C GLY A 80 4.74 -8.07 -10.62
N THR A 81 4.47 -9.35 -10.31
CA THR A 81 4.12 -10.41 -11.27
C THR A 81 2.62 -10.76 -11.21
N GLN A 82 2.17 -11.64 -12.11
CA GLN A 82 0.79 -12.11 -12.11
C GLN A 82 0.46 -12.97 -10.89
N GLU A 83 1.43 -13.78 -10.48
CA GLU A 83 1.36 -14.62 -9.29
C GLU A 83 1.33 -13.74 -8.05
N GLY A 84 2.20 -12.73 -7.97
CA GLY A 84 2.22 -11.77 -6.86
C GLY A 84 0.91 -10.99 -6.73
N LEU A 85 0.26 -10.65 -7.85
CA LEU A 85 -1.06 -10.01 -7.82
C LEU A 85 -2.13 -10.97 -7.30
N SER A 86 -2.08 -12.24 -7.72
CA SER A 86 -3.03 -13.27 -7.28
C SER A 86 -2.90 -13.55 -5.77
N GLU A 87 -1.67 -13.62 -5.28
CA GLU A 87 -1.37 -13.77 -3.85
C GLU A 87 -1.81 -12.54 -3.05
N LEU A 88 -1.56 -11.33 -3.56
CA LEU A 88 -2.03 -10.09 -2.94
C LEU A 88 -3.54 -10.10 -2.77
N ILE A 89 -4.29 -10.41 -3.83
CA ILE A 89 -5.76 -10.46 -3.79
C ILE A 89 -6.23 -11.50 -2.78
N HIS A 90 -5.66 -12.71 -2.82
CA HIS A 90 -6.02 -13.80 -1.91
C HIS A 90 -5.78 -13.42 -0.45
N LYS A 91 -4.59 -12.88 -0.15
CA LYS A 91 -4.24 -12.43 1.20
C LYS A 91 -5.14 -11.31 1.65
N PHE A 92 -5.37 -10.31 0.82
CA PHE A 92 -6.20 -9.16 1.13
C PHE A 92 -7.63 -9.60 1.53
N LEU A 93 -8.26 -10.47 0.74
CA LEU A 93 -9.62 -10.97 1.02
C LEU A 93 -9.73 -11.78 2.32
N GLN A 94 -8.65 -12.39 2.79
CA GLN A 94 -8.62 -13.15 4.03
C GLN A 94 -8.38 -12.31 5.28
N THR A 95 -7.82 -11.11 5.12
CA THR A 95 -7.21 -10.36 6.23
C THR A 95 -7.86 -9.01 6.47
N ILE A 96 -8.48 -8.41 5.45
CA ILE A 96 -9.12 -7.10 5.58
C ILE A 96 -10.59 -7.26 5.96
N PRO A 97 -11.05 -6.61 7.05
CA PRO A 97 -12.46 -6.62 7.45
C PRO A 97 -13.37 -6.04 6.37
N GLU A 98 -14.57 -6.60 6.24
CA GLU A 98 -15.62 -6.06 5.38
C GLU A 98 -16.02 -4.64 5.81
N GLY A 99 -16.30 -3.75 4.85
CA GLY A 99 -16.62 -2.35 5.11
C GLY A 99 -15.40 -1.45 5.43
N SER A 100 -14.18 -1.99 5.36
CA SER A 100 -12.95 -1.21 5.54
C SER A 100 -12.74 -0.16 4.44
N ILE A 101 -12.12 0.96 4.81
CA ILE A 101 -11.67 1.98 3.86
C ILE A 101 -10.28 1.59 3.34
N VAL A 102 -10.15 1.54 2.02
CA VAL A 102 -8.95 1.00 1.35
C VAL A 102 -8.48 1.96 0.27
N LEU A 103 -7.23 2.41 0.39
CA LEU A 103 -6.55 3.15 -0.67
C LEU A 103 -5.76 2.19 -1.56
N ALA A 104 -6.11 2.10 -2.85
CA ALA A 104 -5.27 1.45 -3.85
C ALA A 104 -4.58 2.51 -4.73
N LYS A 105 -3.25 2.53 -4.80
CA LYS A 105 -2.52 3.49 -5.65
C LYS A 105 -1.19 2.95 -6.15
N ALA A 106 -0.91 3.16 -7.45
CA ALA A 106 0.39 2.92 -8.08
C ALA A 106 0.58 3.88 -9.29
N SER A 107 1.74 3.85 -9.94
CA SER A 107 1.89 4.37 -11.32
C SER A 107 1.10 3.51 -12.31
N ARG A 108 0.59 4.11 -13.39
CA ARG A 108 -0.27 3.42 -14.39
C ARG A 108 0.35 2.13 -14.93
N GLY A 109 1.65 2.13 -15.19
CA GLY A 109 2.37 0.95 -15.70
C GLY A 109 2.43 -0.25 -14.74
N ILE A 110 1.92 -0.15 -13.51
CA ILE A 110 1.77 -1.26 -12.56
C ILE A 110 0.41 -1.94 -12.71
N GLN A 111 -0.57 -1.26 -13.31
CA GLN A 111 -1.92 -1.78 -13.54
C GLN A 111 -2.59 -2.29 -12.26
N LEU A 112 -2.43 -1.56 -11.16
CA LEU A 112 -3.00 -1.92 -9.86
C LEU A 112 -4.54 -1.86 -9.84
N GLU A 113 -5.18 -1.23 -10.83
CA GLU A 113 -6.62 -1.32 -11.05
C GLU A 113 -7.13 -2.77 -11.11
N ARG A 114 -6.29 -3.71 -11.58
CA ARG A 114 -6.62 -5.15 -11.65
C ARG A 114 -6.85 -5.77 -10.27
N PHE A 115 -6.21 -5.23 -9.24
CA PHE A 115 -6.49 -5.61 -7.85
C PHE A 115 -7.91 -5.19 -7.47
N VAL A 116 -8.29 -3.95 -7.78
CA VAL A 116 -9.61 -3.39 -7.43
C VAL A 116 -10.72 -4.11 -8.20
N GLU A 117 -10.52 -4.37 -9.50
CA GLU A 117 -11.47 -5.09 -10.36
C GLU A 117 -11.73 -6.53 -9.92
N ALA A 118 -10.81 -7.13 -9.16
CA ALA A 118 -10.93 -8.48 -8.63
C ALA A 118 -11.64 -8.55 -7.27
N LEU A 119 -11.92 -7.40 -6.63
CA LEU A 119 -12.61 -7.38 -5.35
C LEU A 119 -14.12 -7.63 -5.54
N PRO A 120 -14.77 -8.34 -4.61
CA PRO A 120 -16.22 -8.50 -4.62
C PRO A 120 -16.92 -7.14 -4.49
N VAL A 121 -18.03 -6.99 -5.19
CA VAL A 121 -18.97 -5.85 -5.12
C VAL A 121 -20.17 -6.17 -4.27
#